data_AF-A0A6G1R1N7-F1
#
_entry.id   AF-A0A6G1R1N7-F1
#
_cell.length_a   1.000
_cell.length_b   1.000
_cell.length_c   1.000
_cell.angle_alpha   90.00
_cell.angle_beta   90.00
_cell.angle_gamma   90.00
#
_symmetry.space_group_name_H-M   'P 1'
#
loop_
_entity.id
_entity.type
_entity.pdbx_description
1 polymer ?
#
loop_
_entity_poly.entity_id
_entity_poly.type
_entity_poly.pdbx_seq_one_letter_code
_entity_poly.pdbx_strand_id
1 'polypeptide(L)'
;DLCVLDIGCLQYTYGVLAASALYHFFSSSELMQKVSGYKWCEIEECVKWMVPFAMAVREVGSSKLKQFRGIAPEDLHNIQTHINCLDLLDKAQAKQAILAEQNRTSPFPTGVLTPPQSSKKQSPGLKSI
;
A
#
# COMPACT_ATOMS: atom_id res chain seq x y z
N ASP A 1 -5.46 -10.31 -9.94
CA ASP A 1 -5.21 -11.73 -9.58
C ASP A 1 -4.73 -11.89 -8.14
N LEU A 2 -3.54 -11.42 -7.80
CA LEU A 2 -3.00 -11.62 -6.44
C LEU A 2 -3.94 -11.11 -5.33
N CYS A 3 -4.45 -9.88 -5.46
CA CYS A 3 -5.29 -9.26 -4.43
C CYS A 3 -6.60 -10.02 -4.16
N VAL A 4 -7.16 -10.72 -5.16
CA VAL A 4 -8.42 -11.47 -4.97
C VAL A 4 -8.23 -12.79 -4.24
N LEU A 5 -6.98 -13.21 -4.01
CA LEU A 5 -6.67 -14.37 -3.15
C LEU A 5 -6.72 -14.01 -1.67
N ASP A 6 -6.64 -12.73 -1.31
CA ASP A 6 -6.80 -12.25 0.05
C ASP A 6 -8.28 -11.87 0.30
N ILE A 7 -8.86 -12.39 1.38
CA ILE A 7 -10.27 -12.15 1.72
C ILE A 7 -10.57 -10.66 1.99
N GLY A 8 -9.56 -9.87 2.35
CA GLY A 8 -9.66 -8.43 2.55
C GLY A 8 -10.13 -7.66 1.32
N CYS A 9 -9.98 -8.22 0.11
CA CYS A 9 -10.46 -7.59 -1.12
C CYS A 9 -11.98 -7.36 -1.12
N LEU A 10 -12.74 -8.18 -0.38
CA LEU A 10 -14.21 -8.12 -0.32
C LEU A 10 -14.74 -6.86 0.39
N GLN A 11 -13.86 -6.07 1.03
CA GLN A 11 -14.21 -4.77 1.61
C GLN A 11 -14.37 -3.67 0.54
N TYR A 12 -13.92 -3.93 -0.68
CA TYR A 12 -13.90 -2.96 -1.78
C TYR A 12 -14.73 -3.46 -2.97
N THR A 13 -15.32 -2.54 -3.73
CA THR A 13 -16.02 -2.90 -4.97
C THR A 13 -15.01 -3.31 -6.05
N TYR A 14 -15.45 -4.10 -7.01
CA TYR A 14 -14.58 -4.54 -8.11
C TYR A 14 -14.00 -3.37 -8.93
N GLY A 15 -14.78 -2.29 -9.09
CA GLY A 15 -14.32 -1.07 -9.75
C GLY A 15 -13.20 -0.37 -8.96
N VAL A 16 -13.35 -0.25 -7.63
CA VAL A 16 -12.32 0.34 -6.76
C VAL A 16 -11.05 -0.51 -6.76
N LEU A 17 -11.15 -1.84 -6.67
CA LEU A 17 -9.99 -2.74 -6.77
C LEU A 17 -9.23 -2.56 -8.10
N ALA A 18 -9.96 -2.51 -9.22
CA ALA A 18 -9.36 -2.31 -10.54
C ALA A 18 -8.67 -0.94 -10.66
N ALA A 19 -9.31 0.13 -10.18
CA ALA A 19 -8.77 1.48 -10.20
C ALA A 19 -7.53 1.61 -9.29
N SER A 20 -7.55 1.02 -8.09
CA SER A 20 -6.40 1.00 -7.19
C SER A 20 -5.22 0.21 -7.75
N ALA A 21 -5.49 -0.93 -8.41
CA ALA A 21 -4.44 -1.70 -9.09
C ALA A 21 -3.81 -0.87 -10.21
N LEU A 22 -4.63 -0.22 -11.04
CA LEU A 22 -4.17 0.66 -12.11
C LEU A 22 -3.29 1.80 -11.57
N TYR A 23 -3.71 2.43 -10.47
CA TYR A 23 -2.91 3.47 -9.82
C TYR A 23 -1.50 2.99 -9.44
N HIS A 24 -1.37 1.79 -8.87
CA HIS A 24 -0.06 1.22 -8.50
C HIS A 24 0.85 0.94 -9.71
N PHE A 25 0.30 0.66 -10.89
CA PHE A 25 1.09 0.45 -12.12
C PHE A 25 1.55 1.76 -12.77
N PHE A 26 0.68 2.77 -12.80
CA PHE A 26 0.98 4.03 -13.50
C PHE A 26 1.51 5.14 -12.59
N SER A 27 1.39 4.99 -11.26
CA SER A 27 1.73 6.00 -10.25
C SER A 27 1.11 7.38 -10.54
N SER A 28 -0.04 7.42 -11.21
CA SER A 28 -0.70 8.64 -11.67
C SER A 28 -2.16 8.66 -11.25
N SER A 29 -2.49 9.59 -10.35
CA SER A 29 -3.87 9.81 -9.89
C SER A 29 -4.73 10.39 -11.01
N GLU A 30 -4.17 11.29 -11.83
CA GLU A 30 -4.88 11.90 -12.97
C GLU A 30 -5.29 10.84 -14.01
N LEU A 31 -4.38 9.93 -14.37
CA LEU A 31 -4.69 8.87 -15.33
C LEU A 31 -5.76 7.93 -14.77
N MET A 32 -5.60 7.49 -13.51
CA MET A 32 -6.57 6.65 -12.82
C MET A 32 -7.96 7.30 -12.82
N GLN A 33 -8.04 8.58 -12.44
CA GLN A 33 -9.31 9.30 -12.40
C GLN A 33 -9.93 9.44 -13.79
N LYS A 34 -9.13 9.72 -14.81
CA LYS A 34 -9.60 9.90 -16.19
C LYS A 34 -10.22 8.63 -16.77
N VAL A 35 -9.64 7.45 -16.50
CA VAL A 35 -10.12 6.20 -17.11
C VAL A 35 -11.15 5.45 -16.27
N SER A 36 -11.13 5.64 -14.95
CA SER A 36 -12.05 4.94 -14.04
C SER A 36 -13.23 5.80 -13.57
N GLY A 37 -13.10 7.13 -13.62
CA GLY A 37 -14.08 8.08 -13.08
C GLY A 37 -14.02 8.28 -11.57
N TYR A 38 -13.22 7.49 -10.83
CA TYR A 38 -13.10 7.62 -9.39
C TYR A 38 -12.16 8.76 -8.99
N LYS A 39 -12.55 9.50 -7.94
CA LYS A 39 -11.69 10.46 -7.27
C LYS A 39 -10.71 9.74 -6.34
N TRP A 40 -9.60 10.40 -6.03
CA TRP A 40 -8.60 9.87 -5.11
C TRP A 40 -9.17 9.43 -3.77
N CYS A 41 -10.01 10.25 -3.15
CA CYS A 41 -10.62 9.95 -1.85
C CYS A 41 -11.52 8.69 -1.85
N GLU A 42 -12.02 8.27 -3.02
CA GLU A 42 -12.87 7.08 -3.13
C GLU A 42 -12.04 5.79 -3.18
N ILE A 43 -10.77 5.88 -3.58
CA ILE A 43 -9.89 4.72 -3.74
C ILE A 43 -8.73 4.67 -2.76
N GLU A 44 -8.47 5.76 -2.02
CA GLU A 44 -7.30 5.94 -1.17
C GLU A 44 -7.09 4.77 -0.21
N GLU A 45 -8.15 4.35 0.49
CA GLU A 45 -8.09 3.24 1.45
C GLU A 45 -7.76 1.91 0.77
N CYS A 46 -8.32 1.65 -0.41
CA CYS A 46 -8.00 0.46 -1.20
C CYS A 46 -6.57 0.52 -1.76
N VAL A 47 -6.08 1.71 -2.16
CA VAL A 47 -4.69 1.91 -2.60
C VAL A 47 -3.74 1.58 -1.46
N LYS A 48 -4.00 2.09 -0.24
CA LYS A 48 -3.20 1.80 0.97
C LYS A 48 -3.20 0.31 1.30
N TRP A 49 -4.36 -0.33 1.29
CA TRP A 49 -4.47 -1.78 1.51
C TRP A 49 -3.71 -2.60 0.45
N MET A 50 -3.68 -2.13 -0.80
CA MET A 50 -3.05 -2.83 -1.91
C MET A 50 -1.51 -2.68 -1.96
N VAL A 51 -0.92 -1.79 -1.14
CA VAL A 51 0.55 -1.55 -1.07
C VAL A 51 1.39 -2.83 -0.94
N PRO A 52 1.17 -3.71 0.06
CA PRO A 52 1.98 -4.92 0.23
C PRO A 52 1.95 -5.85 -0.99
N PHE A 53 0.78 -5.96 -1.66
CA PHE A 53 0.61 -6.75 -2.87
C PHE A 53 1.37 -6.14 -4.05
N ALA A 54 1.27 -4.82 -4.23
CA ALA A 54 2.00 -4.11 -5.28
C ALA A 54 3.53 -4.23 -5.08
N MET A 55 4.02 -4.17 -3.84
CA MET A 55 5.43 -4.40 -3.52
C MET A 55 5.88 -5.81 -3.88
N ALA A 56 5.11 -6.83 -3.49
CA ALA A 56 5.44 -8.23 -3.81
C ALA A 56 5.51 -8.47 -5.33
N VAL A 57 4.57 -7.90 -6.10
CA VAL A 57 4.59 -7.98 -7.58
C VAL A 57 5.80 -7.26 -8.17
N ARG A 58 6.13 -6.06 -7.68
CA ARG A 58 7.28 -5.28 -8.17
C ARG A 58 8.62 -5.97 -7.94
N GLU A 59 8.77 -6.69 -6.83
CA GLU A 59 10.01 -7.43 -6.51
C GLU A 59 10.25 -8.62 -7.44
N VAL A 60 9.19 -9.31 -7.86
CA VAL A 60 9.28 -10.42 -8.83
C VAL A 60 9.38 -9.91 -10.27
N GLY A 61 8.82 -8.73 -10.53
CA GLY A 61 8.75 -8.14 -11.86
C GLY A 61 7.53 -8.59 -12.66
N SER A 62 7.22 -7.84 -13.71
CA SER A 62 6.06 -8.11 -14.57
C SER A 62 6.28 -9.35 -15.44
N SER A 63 5.22 -10.14 -15.62
CA SER A 63 5.21 -11.29 -16.53
C SER A 63 5.13 -10.84 -17.99
N LYS A 64 5.73 -11.62 -18.90
CA LYS A 64 5.60 -11.41 -20.35
C LYS A 64 4.24 -11.91 -20.85
N LEU A 65 3.73 -11.27 -21.91
CA LEU A 65 2.54 -11.74 -22.62
C LEU A 65 2.80 -13.15 -23.18
N LYS A 66 1.95 -14.12 -22.81
CA LYS A 66 2.07 -15.51 -23.27
C LYS A 66 1.42 -15.65 -24.65
N GLN A 67 1.98 -16.56 -25.46
CA GLN A 67 1.41 -16.94 -26.76
C GLN A 67 0.58 -18.20 -26.60
N PHE A 68 -0.59 -18.23 -27.25
CA PHE A 68 -1.50 -19.36 -27.22
C PHE A 68 -1.83 -19.80 -28.65
N ARG A 69 -1.80 -21.11 -28.90
CA ARG A 69 -2.08 -21.65 -30.24
C ARG A 69 -3.55 -21.42 -30.58
N GLY A 70 -3.81 -20.86 -31.76
CA GLY A 70 -5.19 -20.64 -32.25
C GLY A 70 -5.88 -19.40 -31.66
N ILE A 71 -5.16 -18.55 -30.93
CA ILE A 71 -5.67 -17.26 -30.43
C ILE A 71 -5.01 -16.13 -31.23
N ALA A 72 -5.82 -15.15 -31.65
CA ALA A 72 -5.33 -14.00 -32.38
C ALA A 72 -4.45 -13.11 -31.48
N PRO A 73 -3.40 -12.44 -32.00
CA PRO A 73 -2.49 -11.62 -31.21
C PRO A 73 -3.17 -10.55 -30.33
N GLU A 74 -4.25 -9.96 -30.83
CA GLU A 74 -5.09 -8.98 -30.15
C GLU A 74 -5.83 -9.56 -28.93
N ASP A 75 -6.13 -10.86 -28.91
CA ASP A 75 -6.89 -11.51 -27.83
C ASP A 75 -6.01 -12.23 -26.80
N LEU A 76 -4.68 -12.28 -27.01
CA LEU A 76 -3.76 -12.99 -26.11
C LEU A 76 -3.85 -12.50 -24.66
N HIS A 77 -4.10 -11.21 -24.46
CA HIS A 77 -4.18 -10.59 -23.13
C HIS A 77 -5.46 -10.95 -22.36
N ASN A 78 -6.48 -11.48 -23.04
CA ASN A 78 -7.76 -11.89 -22.46
C ASN A 78 -7.71 -13.31 -21.87
N ILE A 79 -6.67 -14.10 -22.18
CA ILE A 79 -6.54 -15.45 -21.67
C ILE A 79 -6.02 -15.42 -20.23
N GLN A 80 -6.82 -15.93 -19.29
CA GLN A 80 -6.40 -16.05 -17.89
C GLN A 80 -5.11 -16.87 -17.78
N THR A 81 -4.10 -16.29 -17.13
CA THR A 81 -2.83 -16.97 -16.88
C THR A 81 -2.70 -17.36 -15.42
N HIS A 82 -1.91 -18.38 -15.15
CA HIS A 82 -1.46 -18.73 -13.81
C HIS A 82 0.03 -18.45 -13.66
N ILE A 83 0.38 -17.85 -12.52
CA ILE A 83 1.74 -17.66 -11.98
C ILE A 83 1.72 -18.18 -10.53
N ASN A 84 2.86 -18.40 -9.87
CA ASN A 84 2.92 -18.88 -8.47
C ASN A 84 2.31 -17.83 -7.50
N CYS A 85 0.99 -17.68 -7.53
CA CYS A 85 0.28 -16.62 -6.82
C CYS A 85 0.24 -16.85 -5.31
N LEU A 86 0.33 -18.10 -4.84
CA LEU A 86 0.32 -18.43 -3.41
C LEU A 86 1.63 -18.02 -2.73
N ASP A 87 2.79 -18.36 -3.31
CA ASP A 87 4.10 -17.87 -2.80
C ASP A 87 4.16 -16.34 -2.77
N LEU A 88 3.51 -15.70 -3.75
CA LEU A 88 3.44 -14.24 -3.83
C LEU A 88 2.48 -13.65 -2.81
N LEU A 89 1.40 -14.37 -2.47
CA LEU A 89 0.45 -13.99 -1.44
C LEU A 89 1.12 -14.05 -0.06
N ASP A 90 1.86 -15.12 0.24
CA ASP A 90 2.60 -15.25 1.49
C ASP A 90 3.58 -14.07 1.67
N LYS A 91 4.27 -13.69 0.60
CA LYS A 91 5.15 -12.51 0.59
C LYS A 91 4.38 -11.21 0.83
N ALA A 92 3.22 -11.04 0.20
CA ALA A 92 2.40 -9.86 0.40
C ALA A 92 1.90 -9.77 1.85
N GLN A 93 1.41 -10.87 2.42
CA GLN A 93 0.93 -10.94 3.81
C GLN A 93 2.05 -10.70 4.82
N ALA A 94 3.25 -11.24 4.58
CA ALA A 94 4.43 -10.92 5.41
C ALA A 94 4.76 -9.42 5.40
N LYS A 95 4.71 -8.77 4.23
CA LYS A 95 4.90 -7.31 4.13
C LYS A 95 3.78 -6.54 4.83
N GLN A 96 2.54 -7.00 4.72
CA GLN A 96 1.40 -6.40 5.39
C GLN A 96 1.58 -6.42 6.92
N ALA A 97 2.05 -7.54 7.49
CA ALA A 97 2.36 -7.64 8.91
C ALA A 97 3.47 -6.65 9.34
N ILE A 98 4.56 -6.56 8.58
CA ILE A 98 5.65 -5.61 8.84
C ILE A 98 5.15 -4.16 8.81
N LEU A 99 4.36 -3.80 7.80
CA LEU A 99 3.77 -2.45 7.71
C LEU A 99 2.82 -2.18 8.89
N ALA A 100 2.04 -3.17 9.32
CA ALA A 100 1.16 -3.02 10.48
C ALA A 100 1.94 -2.81 11.78
N GLU A 101 3.09 -3.47 11.97
CA GLU A 101 3.97 -3.27 13.12
C GLU A 101 4.61 -1.88 13.13
N GLN A 102 5.10 -1.41 11.99
CA GLN A 102 5.68 -0.05 11.85
C GLN A 102 4.66 1.05 12.18
N ASN A 103 3.39 0.84 11.86
CA ASN A 103 2.32 1.78 12.22
C ASN A 103 1.99 1.77 13.72
N ARG A 104 2.39 0.74 14.48
CA ARG A 104 2.17 0.64 15.93
C ARG A 104 3.29 1.26 16.77
N THR A 105 4.44 1.56 16.17
CA THR A 105 5.50 2.30 16.86
C THR A 105 5.15 3.79 16.96
N SER A 106 4.73 4.23 18.16
CA SER A 106 4.62 5.65 18.51
C SER A 106 5.92 6.38 18.17
N PRO A 107 5.90 7.62 17.67
CA PRO A 107 7.11 8.42 17.55
C PRO A 107 7.80 8.47 18.91
N PHE A 108 9.10 8.20 18.92
CA PHE A 108 9.92 8.42 20.10
C PHE A 108 9.77 9.89 20.50
N PRO A 109 9.41 10.21 21.76
CA PRO A 109 9.32 11.60 22.17
C PRO A 109 10.71 12.24 22.05
N THR A 110 10.83 13.21 21.15
CA THR A 110 12.02 14.05 20.97
C THR A 110 12.07 15.04 22.14
N GLY A 111 12.30 14.54 23.35
CA GLY A 111 12.28 15.34 24.57
C GLY A 111 12.89 14.60 25.74
N VAL A 112 13.61 15.34 26.59
CA VAL A 112 14.15 14.83 27.85
C VAL A 112 12.96 14.42 28.75
N LEU A 113 12.70 13.11 28.84
CA LEU A 113 11.60 12.53 29.63
C LEU A 113 11.84 12.59 31.14
N THR A 114 13.05 12.94 31.56
CA THR A 114 13.38 13.08 32.97
C THR A 114 13.07 14.50 33.44
N PRO A 115 12.21 14.66 34.47
CA PRO A 115 12.07 15.94 35.16
C PRO A 115 13.45 16.48 35.58
N PRO A 116 13.72 17.79 35.48
CA PRO A 116 14.96 18.35 35.97
C PRO A 116 15.13 18.05 37.46
N GLN A 117 16.35 17.74 37.89
CA GLN A 117 16.67 17.50 39.30
C GLN A 117 16.20 18.69 40.15
N SER A 118 15.45 18.40 41.23
CA SER A 118 14.85 19.41 42.12
C SER A 118 15.85 20.41 42.70
N SER A 119 17.14 20.07 42.71
CA SER A 119 18.26 20.90 43.15
C SER A 119 18.65 22.01 42.16
N LYS A 120 18.04 22.09 40.96
CA LYS A 120 18.22 23.19 39.99
C LYS A 120 16.97 24.04 39.78
N LYS A 121 16.11 24.15 40.80
CA LYS A 121 14.98 25.08 40.74
C LYS A 121 15.51 26.53 40.79
N GLN A 122 15.55 27.22 39.66
CA GLN A 122 15.71 28.66 39.66
C GLN A 122 14.52 29.26 40.41
N SER A 123 14.80 29.88 41.55
CA SER A 123 13.83 30.68 42.30
C SER A 123 13.34 31.83 41.41
N PRO A 124 12.02 32.05 41.28
CA PRO A 124 11.51 33.24 40.60
C PRO A 124 11.73 34.43 41.55
N GLY A 125 12.91 35.04 41.44
CA GLY A 125 13.34 36.17 42.25
C GLY A 125 13.57 37.40 41.39
N LEU A 126 12.63 38.34 41.49
CA LEU A 126 12.80 39.79 41.35
C LEU A 126 13.11 40.35 39.95
N LYS A 127 12.05 40.77 39.24
CA LYS A 127 12.14 41.98 38.41
C LYS A 127 12.15 43.17 39.37
N SER A 128 13.20 43.99 39.34
CA SER A 128 13.18 45.33 39.91
C SER A 128 13.73 46.31 38.88
N ILE A 129 12.80 47.16 38.42
CA ILE A 129 12.91 48.53 37.86
C ILE A 129 14.01 48.78 36.83
#